data_AF-A0A953YMV8-F1
#
_entry.id   AF-A0A953YMV8-F1
#
_cell.length_a   1.000
_cell.length_b   1.000
_cell.length_c   1.000
_cell.angle_alpha   90.00
_cell.angle_beta   90.00
_cell.angle_gamma   90.00
#
_symmetry.space_group_name_H-M   'P 1'
#
loop_
_entity.id
_entity.type
_entity.pdbx_description
1 polymer ?
#
loop_
_entity_poly.entity_id
_entity_poly.type
_entity_poly.pdbx_seq_one_letter_code
_entity_poly.pdbx_strand_id
1 'polypeptide(L)' 'DFGDGNDKIDLTDFNLANGFDDLAGMISYAGGDAVIDFGTGQSITLLGVADGDLSASDFLF' A
#
# COMPACT_ATOMS: atom_id res chain seq x y z
N ASP A 1 9.92 -10.19 3.42
CA ASP A 1 8.69 -10.03 4.21
C ASP A 1 8.51 -8.55 4.47
N PHE A 2 7.28 -8.07 4.65
CA PHE A 2 7.03 -6.69 5.05
C PHE A 2 6.75 -6.67 6.55
N GLY A 3 7.49 -5.89 7.31
CA GLY A 3 7.27 -5.66 8.73
C GLY A 3 6.74 -4.25 8.98
N ASP A 4 5.51 -4.16 9.49
CA ASP A 4 4.92 -2.90 9.97
C ASP A 4 5.91 -2.16 10.91
N GLY A 5 6.07 -0.85 10.68
CA GLY A 5 6.97 0.01 11.44
C GLY A 5 8.48 -0.19 11.20
N ASN A 6 8.89 -1.26 10.50
CA ASN A 6 10.30 -1.54 10.18
C ASN A 6 10.62 -1.25 8.72
N ASP A 7 9.69 -1.52 7.81
CA ASP A 7 9.85 -1.35 6.38
C ASP A 7 9.08 -0.13 5.85
N LYS A 8 9.46 0.30 4.64
CA LYS A 8 8.76 1.35 3.89
C LYS A 8 8.55 0.91 2.45
N ILE A 9 7.37 1.23 1.93
CA ILE A 9 7.01 1.07 0.53
C ILE A 9 7.25 2.42 -0.13
N ASP A 10 8.30 2.48 -0.95
CA ASP A 10 8.63 3.69 -1.68
C ASP A 10 7.80 3.81 -2.96
N LEU A 11 6.93 4.82 -2.97
CA LEU A 11 6.05 5.17 -4.08
C LEU A 11 6.41 6.53 -4.69
N THR A 12 7.58 7.10 -4.37
CA THR A 12 8.00 8.45 -4.83
C THR A 12 8.07 8.59 -6.35
N ASP A 13 8.34 7.49 -7.06
CA ASP A 13 8.34 7.44 -8.53
C ASP A 13 6.94 7.24 -9.14
N PHE A 14 5.93 6.96 -8.31
CA PHE A 14 4.54 6.86 -8.75
C PHE A 14 3.86 8.21 -8.53
N ASN A 15 3.28 8.77 -9.59
CA ASN A 15 2.49 10.00 -9.51
C ASN A 15 1.09 9.70 -8.91
N LEU A 16 1.07 9.13 -7.71
CA LEU A 16 -0.13 8.87 -6.93
C LEU A 16 -0.52 10.21 -6.31
N ALA A 17 -1.77 10.60 -6.53
CA ALA A 17 -2.27 11.88 -6.07
C ALA A 17 -2.06 11.99 -4.54
N ASN A 18 -1.49 13.11 -4.10
CA ASN A 18 -1.55 13.77 -2.79
C ASN A 18 -1.32 13.01 -1.46
N GLY A 19 -0.95 11.73 -1.45
CA GLY A 19 -0.50 11.00 -0.26
C GLY A 19 -1.42 9.86 0.18
N PHE A 20 -1.36 9.51 1.47
CA PHE A 20 -1.97 8.26 1.96
C PHE A 20 -3.49 8.21 1.85
N ASP A 21 -4.21 9.33 1.95
CA ASP A 21 -5.68 9.31 1.85
C ASP A 21 -6.15 8.88 0.44
N ASP A 22 -5.44 9.32 -0.60
CA ASP A 22 -5.70 8.93 -1.98
C ASP A 22 -5.27 7.46 -2.22
N LEU A 23 -4.16 7.02 -1.60
CA LEU A 23 -3.71 5.63 -1.63
C LEU A 23 -4.68 4.69 -0.91
N ALA A 24 -5.21 5.08 0.25
CA ALA A 24 -6.08 4.24 1.08
C ALA A 24 -7.35 3.80 0.34
N GLY A 25 -7.86 4.62 -0.58
CA GLY A 25 -8.97 4.24 -1.47
C GLY A 25 -8.61 3.18 -2.50
N MET A 26 -7.33 2.89 -2.70
CA MET A 26 -6.79 1.89 -3.63
C MET A 26 -6.39 0.58 -2.92
N ILE A 27 -6.39 0.55 -1.59
CA ILE A 27 -6.03 -0.63 -0.80
C ILE A 27 -7.27 -1.50 -0.57
N SER A 28 -7.13 -2.80 -0.76
CA SER A 28 -8.16 -3.79 -0.47
C SER A 28 -7.56 -5.01 0.23
N TYR A 29 -8.36 -5.71 1.02
CA TYR A 29 -7.97 -6.97 1.64
C TYR A 29 -8.52 -8.16 0.85
N ALA A 30 -7.63 -9.01 0.34
CA ALA A 30 -7.99 -10.17 -0.46
C ALA A 30 -7.17 -11.39 -0.03
N GLY A 31 -7.85 -12.45 0.41
CA GLY A 31 -7.23 -13.76 0.63
C GLY A 31 -6.20 -13.84 1.76
N GLY A 32 -6.11 -12.84 2.64
CA GLY A 32 -5.06 -12.77 3.66
C GLY A 32 -4.09 -11.61 3.48
N ASP A 33 -4.16 -10.94 2.32
CA ASP A 33 -3.14 -10.00 1.86
C ASP A 33 -3.74 -8.62 1.59
N ALA A 34 -2.95 -7.58 1.81
CA ALA A 34 -3.27 -6.22 1.39
C ALA A 34 -2.85 -6.04 -0.08
N VAL A 35 -3.77 -5.59 -0.91
CA VAL A 35 -3.58 -5.36 -2.34
C VAL A 35 -3.81 -3.89 -2.63
N ILE A 36 -2.76 -3.24 -3.14
CA ILE A 36 -2.81 -1.86 -3.63
C ILE A 36 -2.99 -1.92 -5.14
N ASP A 37 -4.15 -1.50 -5.65
CA ASP A 37 -4.46 -1.47 -7.08
C ASP A 37 -4.40 -0.03 -7.62
N PHE A 38 -3.43 0.24 -8.50
CA PHE A 38 -3.24 1.59 -9.05
C PHE A 38 -4.22 1.96 -10.16
N GLY A 39 -5.17 1.07 -10.51
CA GLY A 39 -6.16 1.30 -11.56
C GLY A 39 -5.60 1.28 -12.99
N THR A 40 -4.30 1.02 -13.14
CA THR A 40 -3.58 0.90 -14.42
C THR A 40 -3.37 -0.55 -14.85
N GLY A 41 -3.95 -1.51 -14.11
CA GLY A 41 -3.70 -2.94 -14.27
C GLY A 41 -2.41 -3.42 -13.59
N GLN A 42 -1.75 -2.54 -12.83
CA GLN A 42 -0.62 -2.88 -11.96
C GLN A 42 -1.08 -2.87 -10.50
N SER A 43 -0.55 -3.79 -9.71
CA SER A 43 -0.81 -3.85 -8.28
C SER A 43 0.42 -4.27 -7.48
N ILE A 44 0.43 -3.89 -6.21
CA ILE A 44 1.35 -4.41 -5.20
C ILE A 44 0.53 -5.29 -4.25
N THR A 45 1.03 -6.48 -3.92
CA THR A 45 0.43 -7.37 -2.93
C THR A 45 1.39 -7.58 -1.77
N LEU A 46 0.95 -7.26 -0.56
CA LEU A 46 1.69 -7.47 0.68
C LEU A 46 1.19 -8.75 1.34
N LEU A 47 1.96 -9.82 1.15
CA LEU A 47 1.57 -11.15 1.61
C LEU A 47 1.48 -11.23 3.14
N GLY A 48 0.34 -11.68 3.65
CA GLY A 48 0.06 -11.85 5.07
C GLY A 48 -0.10 -10.55 5.85
N VAL A 49 -0.28 -9.42 5.17
CA VAL A 49 -0.49 -8.11 5.78
C VAL A 49 -1.97 -7.75 5.67
N ALA A 50 -2.61 -7.38 6.77
CA ALA A 50 -3.97 -6.84 6.70
C ALA A 50 -3.93 -5.37 6.27
N ASP A 51 -4.95 -4.93 5.54
CA ASP A 51 -5.08 -3.53 5.13
C ASP A 51 -5.16 -2.56 6.32
N GLY A 52 -5.80 -2.98 7.41
CA GLY A 52 -5.87 -2.23 8.67
C GLY A 52 -4.54 -2.11 9.44
N ASP A 53 -3.52 -2.89 9.06
CA ASP A 53 -2.17 -2.80 9.63
C ASP A 53 -1.30 -1.76 8.90
N LEU A 54 -1.80 -1.18 7.80
CA LEU A 54 -1.08 -0.17 7.02
C LEU A 54 -1.45 1.23 7.46
N SER A 55 -0.44 2.08 7.58
CA SER A 55 -0.58 3.49 7.93
C SER A 55 0.14 4.39 6.93
N ALA A 56 -0.15 5.70 6.98
CA ALA A 56 0.59 6.69 6.20
C ALA A 56 2.10 6.64 6.42
N SER A 57 2.55 6.19 7.60
CA SER A 57 3.97 6.12 7.92
C SER A 57 4.70 5.03 7.15
N ASP A 58 3.99 4.04 6.59
CA ASP A 58 4.56 2.90 5.88
C ASP A 58 4.92 3.18 4.43
N PHE A 59 4.59 4.38 3.95
CA PHE A 59 4.77 4.78 2.56
C PHE A 59 5.65 6.02 2.46
N LEU A 60 6.43 6.06 1.38
CA LEU A 60 7.11 7.27 0.92
C LEU A 60 6.42 7.73 -0.36
N PHE A 61 6.09 9.01 -0.44
CA PHE A 61 5.41 9.66 -1.57
C PHE A 61 6.29 10.77 -2.13
#